data_AF-A0A914QFZ7-F1
#
_entry.id   AF-A0A914QFZ7-F1
#
_cell.length_a   1.000
_cell.length_b   1.000
_cell.length_c   1.000
_cell.angle_alpha   90.00
_cell.angle_beta   90.00
_cell.angle_gamma   90.00
#
_symmetry.space_group_name_H-M   'P 1'
#
loop_
_entity.id
_entity.type
_entity.pdbx_description
1 polymer ?
#
loop_
_entity_poly.entity_id
_entity_poly.type
_entity_poly.pdbx_seq_one_letter_code
_entity_poly.pdbx_strand_id
1 'polypeptide(L)'
;MFVISYINALITFMFFGLLFLYMSHRKSDVNWGSSNQAHAYRNALQYALKLENIDEHVKNYRPQILCLSGNPAARPPLVDFAHAITKGNSLLVCGHVVPYAIKIVVVNLLTIFLRDAFDSEMGVCVLRNAKSGFDFSDLMHEKEIPIIPKAEKFVEKFVYA
;
A
#
# COMPACT_ATOMS: atom_id res chain seq x y z
N MET A 1 25.59 -23.13 29.78
CA MET A 1 26.20 -22.24 30.78
C MET A 1 25.46 -22.29 32.11
N PHE A 2 24.14 -22.09 32.16
CA PHE A 2 23.37 -22.09 33.41
C PHE A 2 23.51 -23.35 34.28
N VAL A 3 23.60 -24.54 33.66
CA VAL A 3 23.77 -25.83 34.39
C VAL A 3 25.17 -25.99 34.99
N ILE A 4 26.19 -25.35 34.40
CA ILE A 4 27.59 -25.46 34.84
C ILE A 4 27.93 -24.38 35.88
N SER A 5 27.53 -23.13 35.62
CA SER A 5 27.66 -22.03 36.57
C SER A 5 26.62 -20.97 36.27
N TYR A 6 25.61 -20.86 37.13
CA TYR A 6 24.50 -19.94 36.96
C TYR A 6 24.90 -18.48 37.19
N ILE A 7 25.84 -18.21 38.12
CA ILE A 7 26.33 -16.85 38.43
C ILE A 7 27.03 -16.27 37.20
N ASN A 8 27.95 -17.02 36.61
CA ASN A 8 28.69 -16.57 35.43
C ASN A 8 27.76 -16.39 34.22
N ALA A 9 26.74 -17.24 34.08
CA ALA A 9 25.72 -17.10 33.03
C ALA A 9 24.88 -15.82 33.20
N LEU A 10 24.52 -15.46 34.43
CA LEU A 10 23.73 -14.25 34.69
C LEU A 10 24.54 -12.98 34.39
N ILE A 11 25.83 -12.98 34.76
CA ILE A 11 26.75 -11.86 34.48
C ILE A 11 26.92 -11.66 32.97
N THR A 12 27.12 -12.71 32.19
CA THR A 12 27.28 -12.57 30.74
C THR A 12 25.99 -12.11 30.06
N PHE A 13 24.83 -12.65 30.45
CA PHE A 13 23.54 -12.17 29.94
C PHE A 13 23.28 -10.70 30.25
N MET A 14 23.62 -10.26 31.47
CA MET A 14 23.49 -8.86 31.88
C MET A 14 24.41 -7.93 31.06
N PHE A 15 25.66 -8.35 30.84
CA PHE A 15 26.60 -7.60 30.00
C PHE A 15 26.12 -7.48 28.54
N PHE A 16 25.70 -8.58 27.92
CA PHE A 16 25.13 -8.55 26.56
C PHE A 16 23.82 -7.76 26.48
N GLY A 17 22.97 -7.85 27.50
CA GLY A 17 21.73 -7.08 27.60
C GLY A 17 21.99 -5.57 27.68
N LEU A 18 22.95 -5.14 28.50
CA LEU A 18 23.37 -3.73 28.59
C LEU A 18 23.96 -3.24 27.27
N LEU A 19 24.80 -4.04 26.61
CA LEU A 19 25.36 -3.70 25.30
C LEU A 19 24.28 -3.58 24.23
N PHE A 20 23.32 -4.51 24.23
CA PHE A 20 22.17 -4.48 23.32
C PHE A 20 21.32 -3.22 23.54
N LEU A 21 20.99 -2.90 24.80
CA LEU A 21 20.24 -1.69 25.14
C LEU A 21 21.01 -0.42 24.75
N TYR A 22 22.33 -0.41 24.94
CA TYR A 22 23.20 0.69 24.53
C TYR A 22 23.19 0.90 23.00
N MET A 23 23.34 -0.17 22.21
CA MET A 23 23.21 -0.10 20.75
C MET A 23 21.80 0.30 20.31
N SER A 24 20.76 -0.19 20.99
CA SER A 24 19.37 0.13 20.65
C SER A 24 19.03 1.61 20.90
N HIS A 25 19.59 2.22 21.96
CA HIS A 25 19.40 3.65 22.25
C HIS A 25 20.22 4.55 21.32
N ARG A 26 21.42 4.12 20.93
CA ARG A 26 22.23 4.79 19.91
C ARG A 26 21.70 4.42 18.53
N LYS A 27 20.56 5.01 18.13
CA LYS A 27 20.11 5.00 16.72
C LYS A 27 21.23 5.60 15.88
N SER A 28 22.09 4.76 15.30
CA SER A 28 23.09 5.23 14.36
C SER A 28 22.34 5.63 13.10
N ASP A 29 22.27 6.93 12.81
CA ASP A 29 21.78 7.48 11.54
C ASP A 29 22.77 7.18 10.41
N VAL A 30 23.10 5.90 10.21
CA VAL A 30 24.02 5.44 9.19
C VAL A 30 23.31 4.45 8.30
N ASN A 31 23.16 4.83 7.02
CA ASN A 31 22.27 4.22 6.04
C ASN A 31 22.78 2.88 5.46
N TRP A 32 23.47 2.05 6.24
CA TRP A 32 24.09 0.80 5.78
C TRP A 32 23.10 -0.32 5.35
N GLY A 33 21.81 0.02 5.19
CA GLY A 33 20.75 -0.95 4.98
C GLY A 33 20.46 -1.71 6.27
N SER A 34 19.23 -1.62 6.77
CA SER A 34 18.88 -2.40 7.96
C SER A 34 18.64 -3.86 7.56
N SER A 35 19.23 -4.81 8.29
CA SER A 35 18.93 -6.24 8.10
C SER A 35 17.43 -6.52 8.23
N ASN A 36 16.72 -5.76 9.06
CA ASN A 36 15.27 -5.83 9.21
C ASN A 36 14.51 -5.48 7.92
N GLN A 37 14.93 -4.46 7.16
CA GLN A 37 14.33 -4.13 5.85
C GLN A 37 14.61 -5.24 4.82
N ALA A 38 15.83 -5.78 4.80
CA ALA A 38 16.18 -6.88 3.90
C ALA A 38 15.36 -8.15 4.22
N HIS A 39 15.16 -8.46 5.50
CA HIS A 39 14.30 -9.56 5.94
C HIS A 39 12.83 -9.32 5.58
N ALA A 40 12.32 -8.09 5.76
CA ALA A 40 10.94 -7.76 5.37
C ALA A 40 10.69 -7.98 3.88
N TYR A 41 11.61 -7.51 3.02
CA TYR A 41 11.53 -7.73 1.57
C TYR A 41 11.56 -9.23 1.21
N ARG A 42 12.52 -9.98 1.75
CA ARG A 42 12.64 -11.42 1.51
C ARG A 42 11.39 -12.18 1.95
N ASN A 43 10.81 -11.81 3.10
CA ASN A 43 9.57 -12.39 3.59
C ASN A 43 8.41 -12.09 2.63
N ALA A 44 8.24 -10.82 2.21
CA ALA A 44 7.20 -10.44 1.27
C ALA A 44 7.29 -11.23 -0.05
N LEU A 45 8.50 -11.34 -0.62
CA LEU A 45 8.75 -12.12 -1.84
C LEU A 45 8.42 -13.61 -1.64
N GLN A 46 8.89 -14.20 -0.55
CA GLN A 46 8.64 -15.61 -0.26
C GLN A 46 7.14 -15.89 -0.03
N TYR A 47 6.40 -14.97 0.60
CA TYR A 47 4.96 -15.10 0.76
C TYR A 47 4.21 -14.94 -0.56
N ALA A 48 4.63 -14.02 -1.44
CA ALA A 48 4.04 -13.88 -2.77
C ALA A 48 4.21 -15.15 -3.62
N LEU A 49 5.41 -15.73 -3.65
CA LEU A 49 5.67 -17.01 -4.36
C LEU A 49 4.90 -18.19 -3.77
N LYS A 50 4.70 -18.21 -2.45
CA LYS A 50 3.85 -19.23 -1.82
C LYS A 50 2.40 -19.08 -2.22
N LEU A 51 1.91 -17.84 -2.36
CA LEU A 51 0.52 -17.57 -2.72
C LEU A 51 0.19 -18.04 -4.14
N GLU A 52 1.15 -17.99 -5.07
CA GLU A 52 1.01 -18.52 -6.43
C GLU A 52 0.73 -20.04 -6.45
N ASN A 53 1.25 -20.78 -5.48
CA ASN A 53 1.11 -22.23 -5.40
C ASN A 53 -0.09 -22.69 -4.55
N ILE A 54 -0.91 -21.76 -4.04
CA ILE A 54 -2.10 -22.08 -3.25
C ILE A 54 -3.32 -22.03 -4.16
N ASP A 55 -4.03 -23.16 -4.27
CA ASP A 55 -5.27 -23.21 -5.04
C ASP A 55 -6.34 -22.29 -4.45
N GLU A 56 -6.94 -21.47 -5.30
CA GLU A 56 -8.03 -20.59 -4.90
C GLU A 56 -9.31 -21.42 -4.72
N HIS A 57 -9.78 -21.51 -3.48
CA HIS A 57 -11.05 -22.17 -3.18
C HIS A 57 -12.18 -21.15 -3.06
N VAL A 58 -13.34 -21.44 -3.66
CA VAL A 58 -14.52 -20.53 -3.70
C VAL A 58 -14.94 -20.03 -2.31
N LYS A 59 -14.71 -20.84 -1.26
CA LYS A 59 -15.02 -20.49 0.14
C LYS A 59 -14.05 -19.47 0.78
N ASN A 60 -12.91 -19.21 0.13
CA ASN A 60 -11.86 -18.30 0.58
C ASN A 60 -11.73 -17.07 -0.31
N TYR A 61 -12.76 -16.74 -1.09
CA TYR A 61 -12.72 -15.58 -1.99
C TYR A 61 -12.37 -14.29 -1.23
N ARG A 62 -11.33 -13.59 -1.71
CA ARG A 62 -10.90 -12.29 -1.20
C ARG A 62 -10.97 -11.26 -2.33
N PRO A 63 -11.87 -10.26 -2.25
CA PRO A 63 -12.04 -9.30 -3.33
C PRO A 63 -10.80 -8.42 -3.48
N GLN A 64 -10.15 -8.48 -4.63
CA GLN A 64 -9.07 -7.57 -5.01
C GLN A 64 -9.67 -6.43 -5.83
N ILE A 65 -9.60 -5.21 -5.32
CA ILE A 65 -10.31 -4.07 -5.90
C ILE A 65 -9.31 -3.09 -6.52
N LEU A 66 -9.47 -2.82 -7.82
CA LEU A 66 -8.85 -1.68 -8.49
C LEU A 66 -9.82 -0.49 -8.46
N CYS A 67 -9.55 0.48 -7.60
CA CYS A 67 -10.35 1.69 -7.45
C CYS A 67 -9.82 2.81 -8.35
N LEU A 68 -10.58 3.19 -9.38
CA LEU A 68 -10.24 4.30 -10.30
C LEU A 68 -10.55 5.66 -9.67
N SER A 69 -9.83 6.01 -8.59
CA SER A 69 -10.02 7.25 -7.86
C SER A 69 -9.46 8.48 -8.57
N GLY A 70 -8.51 8.32 -9.50
CA GLY A 70 -7.65 9.45 -9.86
C GLY A 70 -6.73 9.78 -8.67
N ASN A 71 -6.52 11.05 -8.39
CA ASN A 71 -5.86 11.47 -7.15
C ASN A 71 -6.68 10.98 -5.93
N PRO A 72 -6.15 10.08 -5.08
CA PRO A 72 -6.90 9.55 -3.93
C PRO A 72 -7.37 10.64 -2.97
N ALA A 73 -6.62 11.73 -2.86
CA ALA A 73 -6.97 12.87 -2.00
C ALA A 73 -8.15 13.69 -2.55
N ALA A 74 -8.40 13.65 -3.86
CA ALA A 74 -9.51 14.36 -4.49
C ALA A 74 -10.85 13.64 -4.35
N ARG A 75 -10.85 12.31 -4.16
CA ARG A 75 -12.07 11.50 -4.06
C ARG A 75 -12.09 10.58 -2.83
N PRO A 76 -11.94 11.12 -1.60
CA PRO A 76 -11.87 10.30 -0.39
C PRO A 76 -13.08 9.38 -0.16
N PRO A 77 -14.34 9.77 -0.43
CA PRO A 77 -15.48 8.88 -0.17
C PRO A 77 -15.48 7.60 -1.00
N LEU A 78 -14.89 7.65 -2.20
CA LEU A 78 -14.76 6.47 -3.06
C LEU A 78 -13.73 5.48 -2.50
N VAL A 79 -12.60 6.01 -2.02
CA VAL A 79 -11.53 5.21 -1.39
C VAL A 79 -12.02 4.61 -0.08
N ASP A 80 -12.72 5.38 0.76
CA ASP A 80 -13.29 4.91 2.02
C ASP A 80 -14.32 3.80 1.79
N PHE A 81 -15.17 3.95 0.77
CA PHE A 81 -16.12 2.91 0.38
C PHE A 81 -15.41 1.62 -0.07
N ALA A 82 -14.40 1.74 -0.94
CA ALA A 82 -13.63 0.59 -1.39
C ALA A 82 -12.86 -0.09 -0.23
N HIS A 83 -12.35 0.70 0.71
CA HIS A 83 -11.72 0.20 1.93
C HIS A 83 -12.71 -0.53 2.85
N ALA A 84 -13.94 -0.03 2.96
CA ALA A 84 -15.00 -0.68 3.73
C ALA A 84 -15.37 -2.07 3.16
N ILE A 85 -15.28 -2.26 1.84
CA ILE A 85 -15.50 -3.57 1.20
C ILE A 85 -14.35 -4.53 1.52
N THR A 86 -13.11 -4.09 1.39
CA THR A 86 -11.93 -4.95 1.63
C THR A 86 -11.66 -5.23 3.10
N LYS A 87 -12.19 -4.39 4.00
CA LYS A 87 -12.03 -4.46 5.47
C LYS A 87 -10.57 -4.52 5.93
N GLY A 88 -9.63 -4.04 5.10
CA GLY A 88 -8.19 -4.13 5.36
C GLY A 88 -7.59 -5.53 5.22
N ASN A 89 -8.36 -6.53 4.79
CA ASN A 89 -7.92 -7.93 4.69
C ASN A 89 -7.63 -8.38 3.24
N SER A 90 -7.94 -7.52 2.27
CA SER A 90 -7.78 -7.79 0.84
C SER A 90 -7.02 -6.64 0.17
N LEU A 91 -6.56 -6.88 -1.06
CA LEU A 91 -5.79 -5.90 -1.81
C LEU A 91 -6.73 -4.80 -2.36
N LEU A 92 -6.39 -3.54 -2.07
CA LEU A 92 -7.01 -2.36 -2.65
C LEU A 92 -5.93 -1.54 -3.37
N VAL A 93 -6.09 -1.32 -4.67
CA VAL A 93 -5.18 -0.52 -5.49
C VAL A 93 -5.90 0.72 -5.98
N CYS A 94 -5.35 1.91 -5.74
CA CYS A 94 -5.90 3.16 -6.26
C CYS A 94 -5.21 3.52 -7.59
N GLY A 95 -5.98 3.54 -8.67
CA GLY A 95 -5.51 3.89 -10.01
C GLY A 95 -5.68 5.38 -10.32
N HIS A 96 -4.58 6.03 -10.70
CA HIS A 96 -4.58 7.39 -11.23
C HIS A 96 -4.04 7.40 -12.66
N VAL A 97 -4.93 7.68 -13.63
CA VAL A 97 -4.53 7.87 -15.02
C VAL A 97 -4.26 9.37 -15.22
N VAL A 98 -3.01 9.71 -15.55
CA VAL A 98 -2.63 11.08 -15.92
C VAL A 98 -2.83 11.20 -17.43
N PRO A 99 -3.85 11.96 -17.90
CA PRO A 99 -4.06 12.13 -19.32
C PRO A 99 -2.92 12.96 -19.90
N TYR A 100 -2.07 12.35 -20.72
CA TYR A 100 -1.21 13.12 -21.62
C TYR A 100 -2.07 13.67 -22.76
N ALA A 101 -1.78 14.89 -23.22
CA ALA A 101 -2.55 15.58 -24.26
C ALA A 101 -2.40 14.89 -25.62
N ILE A 102 -3.03 13.73 -25.78
CA ILE A 102 -3.31 13.13 -27.06
C ILE A 102 -4.75 13.50 -27.37
N LYS A 103 -4.95 14.33 -28.41
CA LYS A 103 -6.27 14.67 -28.96
C LYS A 103 -6.88 13.44 -29.64
N ILE A 104 -7.24 12.43 -28.86
CA ILE A 104 -8.09 11.35 -29.31
C ILE A 104 -9.50 11.69 -28.84
N VAL A 105 -10.33 12.13 -29.79
CA VAL A 105 -11.77 12.29 -29.57
C VAL A 105 -12.40 10.90 -29.64
N VAL A 106 -12.22 10.09 -28.60
CA VAL A 106 -12.99 8.86 -28.45
C VAL A 106 -14.26 9.21 -27.71
N VAL A 107 -15.32 9.38 -28.49
CA VAL A 107 -16.69 9.29 -27.97
C VAL A 107 -16.83 7.87 -27.40
N ASN A 108 -17.33 7.74 -26.16
CA ASN A 108 -17.58 6.46 -25.46
C ASN A 108 -16.37 5.72 -24.86
N LEU A 109 -15.31 6.43 -24.45
CA LEU A 109 -14.16 5.79 -23.77
C LEU A 109 -14.58 4.96 -22.55
N LEU A 110 -15.55 5.45 -21.77
CA LEU A 110 -16.08 4.72 -20.62
C LEU A 110 -16.73 3.39 -21.03
N THR A 111 -17.53 3.38 -22.09
CA THR A 111 -18.19 2.16 -22.57
C THR A 111 -17.19 1.13 -23.08
N ILE A 112 -16.13 1.59 -23.76
CA ILE A 112 -15.03 0.73 -24.22
C ILE A 112 -14.31 0.13 -23.01
N PHE A 113 -13.95 0.96 -22.03
CA PHE A 113 -13.31 0.49 -20.82
C PHE A 113 -14.15 -0.54 -20.05
N LEU A 114 -15.46 -0.32 -19.95
CA LEU A 114 -16.37 -1.27 -19.31
C LEU A 114 -16.42 -2.59 -20.08
N ARG A 115 -16.44 -2.53 -21.41
CA ARG A 115 -16.40 -3.74 -22.24
C ARG A 115 -15.11 -4.52 -22.03
N ASP A 116 -13.96 -3.85 -22.08
CA ASP A 116 -12.66 -4.48 -21.88
C ASP A 116 -12.54 -5.11 -20.47
N ALA A 117 -13.17 -4.48 -19.47
CA ALA A 117 -13.22 -5.03 -18.13
C ALA A 117 -14.02 -6.35 -18.05
N PHE A 118 -15.18 -6.41 -18.70
CA PHE A 118 -15.97 -7.64 -18.77
C PHE A 118 -15.29 -8.72 -19.62
N ASP A 119 -14.62 -8.34 -20.72
CA ASP A 119 -13.85 -9.27 -21.56
C ASP A 119 -12.65 -9.87 -20.80
N SER A 120 -12.17 -9.19 -19.75
CA SER A 120 -11.13 -9.67 -18.83
C SER A 120 -11.68 -10.43 -17.61
N GLU A 121 -12.96 -10.81 -17.63
CA GLU A 121 -13.66 -11.48 -16.52
C GLU A 121 -13.64 -10.70 -15.19
N MET A 122 -13.48 -9.38 -15.23
CA MET A 122 -13.47 -8.53 -14.02
C MET A 122 -14.88 -8.16 -13.58
N GLY A 123 -15.10 -8.18 -12.27
CA GLY A 123 -16.30 -7.60 -11.66
C GLY A 123 -16.26 -6.06 -11.71
N VAL A 124 -17.28 -5.45 -12.31
CA VAL A 124 -17.39 -3.99 -12.41
C VAL A 124 -18.36 -3.45 -11.36
N CYS A 125 -17.93 -2.43 -10.61
CA CYS A 125 -18.78 -1.66 -9.71
C CYS A 125 -18.80 -0.19 -10.12
N VAL A 126 -19.99 0.39 -10.30
CA VAL A 126 -20.16 1.82 -10.59
C VAL A 126 -20.82 2.48 -9.40
N LEU A 127 -20.07 3.34 -8.70
CA LEU A 127 -20.59 4.13 -7.61
C LEU A 127 -21.06 5.49 -8.13
N ARG A 128 -22.31 5.85 -7.84
CA ARG A 128 -22.88 7.16 -8.14
C ARG A 128 -23.49 7.75 -6.88
N ASN A 129 -23.04 8.94 -6.50
CA ASN A 129 -23.70 9.70 -5.45
C ASN A 129 -24.94 10.41 -6.03
N ALA A 130 -26.02 10.45 -5.24
CA ALA A 130 -27.32 10.96 -5.68
C ALA A 130 -27.35 12.49 -5.85
N LYS A 131 -26.53 13.22 -5.08
CA LYS A 131 -26.61 14.69 -5.00
C LYS A 131 -25.46 15.40 -5.71
N SER A 132 -24.22 14.93 -5.56
CA SER A 132 -23.03 15.60 -6.09
C SER A 132 -22.06 14.59 -6.69
N GLY A 133 -21.10 15.06 -7.49
CA GLY A 133 -19.94 14.26 -7.88
C GLY A 133 -19.09 13.85 -6.67
N PHE A 134 -18.18 12.90 -6.89
CA PHE A 134 -17.17 12.49 -5.91
C PHE A 134 -15.88 13.32 -5.99
N ASP A 135 -15.78 14.23 -6.95
CA ASP A 135 -14.59 15.03 -7.19
C ASP A 135 -14.61 16.29 -6.33
N PHE A 136 -13.63 16.41 -5.44
CA PHE A 136 -13.43 17.57 -4.58
C PHE A 136 -12.12 18.29 -4.91
N SER A 137 -11.53 18.05 -6.09
CA SER A 137 -10.28 18.70 -6.52
C SER A 137 -10.36 20.23 -6.44
N ASP A 138 -11.50 20.82 -6.81
CA ASP A 138 -11.70 22.28 -6.78
C ASP A 138 -11.62 22.85 -5.36
N LEU A 139 -12.12 22.11 -4.36
CA LEU A 139 -12.03 22.51 -2.94
C LEU A 139 -10.62 22.35 -2.37
N MET A 140 -9.80 21.47 -2.95
CA MET A 140 -8.40 21.26 -2.59
C MET A 140 -7.50 22.37 -3.14
N HIS A 141 -7.88 23.00 -4.26
CA HIS A 141 -7.18 24.18 -4.78
C HIS A 141 -7.50 25.45 -3.98
N GLU A 142 -8.71 25.55 -3.41
CA GLU A 142 -9.14 26.71 -2.62
C GLU A 142 -8.62 26.70 -1.18
N LYS A 143 -8.42 25.50 -0.61
CA LYS A 143 -7.73 25.31 0.67
C LYS A 143 -6.34 24.76 0.38
N GLU A 144 -5.30 25.59 0.42
CA GLU A 144 -3.92 25.11 0.56
C GLU A 144 -3.78 24.31 1.87
N ILE A 145 -4.15 23.04 1.84
CA ILE A 145 -3.83 22.08 2.88
C ILE A 145 -2.33 21.85 2.74
N PRO A 146 -1.50 22.13 3.76
CA PRO A 146 -0.06 21.92 3.64
C PRO A 146 0.19 20.45 3.34
N ILE A 147 0.69 20.19 2.13
CA ILE A 147 1.11 18.86 1.69
C ILE A 147 2.18 18.44 2.69
N ILE A 148 1.87 17.43 3.50
CA ILE A 148 2.85 16.89 4.44
C ILE A 148 4.04 16.41 3.59
N PRO A 149 5.25 16.97 3.74
CA PRO A 149 6.39 16.75 2.84
C PRO A 149 6.91 15.28 2.82
N LYS A 150 6.26 14.40 3.57
CA LYS A 150 6.51 12.95 3.58
C LYS A 150 5.84 12.21 2.41
N ALA A 151 4.75 12.74 1.84
CA ALA A 151 4.01 12.08 0.76
C ALA A 151 4.70 12.24 -0.62
N GLU A 152 5.26 13.42 -0.92
CA GLU A 152 6.02 13.65 -2.16
C GLU A 152 7.23 12.72 -2.29
N LYS A 153 8.00 12.54 -1.20
CA LYS A 153 9.12 11.58 -1.18
C LYS A 153 8.71 10.12 -1.41
N PHE A 154 7.45 9.76 -1.18
CA PHE A 154 6.95 8.40 -1.43
C PHE A 154 6.52 8.23 -2.89
N VAL A 155 5.92 9.27 -3.49
CA VAL A 155 5.50 9.28 -4.90
C VAL A 155 6.70 9.36 -5.85
N GLU A 156 7.68 10.25 -5.58
CA GLU A 156 8.90 10.34 -6.42
C GLU A 156 9.70 9.03 -6.44
N LYS A 157 9.72 8.30 -5.32
CA LYS A 157 10.50 7.07 -5.21
C LYS A 157 9.91 5.89 -6.01
N PHE A 158 8.64 5.96 -6.40
CA PHE A 158 7.98 4.96 -7.24
C PHE A 158 7.99 5.31 -8.73
N VAL A 159 8.13 6.59 -9.09
CA VAL A 159 8.16 7.04 -10.49
C VAL A 159 9.56 6.88 -11.13
N TYR A 160 10.62 6.79 -10.32
CA TYR A 160 12.01 6.64 -10.78
C TYR A 160 12.63 5.26 -10.50
N ALA A 161 11.82 4.21 -10.31
CA ALA A 161 12.29 2.83 -10.14
C ALA A 161 11.90 1.96 -11.34
#